data_AF-A0A2J4ZNC9-F1
#
_entry.id   AF-A0A2J4ZNC9-F1
#
_cell.length_a   1.000
_cell.length_b   1.000
_cell.length_c   1.000
_cell.angle_alpha   90.00
_cell.angle_beta   90.00
_cell.angle_gamma   90.00
#
_symmetry.space_group_name_H-M   'P 1'
#
loop_
_entity.id
_entity.type
_entity.pdbx_description
1 polymer ?
#
loop_
_entity_poly.entity_id
_entity_poly.type
_entity_poly.pdbx_seq_one_letter_code
_entity_poly.pdbx_strand_id
1 'polypeptide(L)'
;MDELRHLTAQMAREGVRRLLVLSGDDAWTLHQAQRVRTALAGDGLWVGPRPMPEPYVSSAALKSLLGREFQHAFFDAREGFDVAAFAALAGTLRAGSWLVLLTPDFAQWPARPDADS
;
A
#
# COMPACT_ATOMS: atom_id res chain seq x y z
N MET A 1 12.80 -11.54 -4.68
CA MET A 1 11.95 -10.74 -5.60
C MET A 1 11.29 -11.61 -6.66
N ASP A 2 11.91 -12.72 -7.07
CA ASP A 2 11.32 -13.65 -8.04
C ASP A 2 10.01 -14.28 -7.56
N GLU A 3 9.93 -14.63 -6.27
CA GLU A 3 8.71 -15.15 -5.66
C GLU A 3 7.55 -14.15 -5.71
N LEU A 4 7.82 -12.86 -5.43
CA LEU A 4 6.81 -11.81 -5.55
C LEU A 4 6.26 -11.73 -6.98
N ARG A 5 7.14 -11.78 -8.00
CA ARG A 5 6.73 -11.75 -9.41
C ARG A 5 5.93 -12.99 -9.79
N HIS A 6 6.36 -14.17 -9.35
CA HIS A 6 5.64 -15.42 -9.58
C HIS A 6 4.23 -15.37 -8.97
N LEU A 7 4.13 -14.90 -7.73
CA LEU A 7 2.87 -14.77 -7.02
C LEU A 7 1.96 -13.72 -7.67
N THR A 8 2.51 -12.59 -8.14
CA THR A 8 1.76 -11.60 -8.93
C THR A 8 1.15 -12.22 -10.19
N ALA A 9 1.92 -13.01 -10.94
CA ALA A 9 1.43 -13.69 -12.13
C ALA A 9 0.35 -14.74 -11.81
N GLN A 10 0.50 -15.46 -10.70
CA GLN A 10 -0.54 -16.38 -10.23
C GLN A 10 -1.82 -15.64 -9.83
N MET A 11 -1.72 -14.55 -9.07
CA MET A 11 -2.85 -13.74 -8.65
C MET A 11 -3.63 -13.18 -9.84
N ALA A 12 -2.93 -12.75 -10.89
CA ALA A 12 -3.55 -12.27 -12.12
C ALA A 12 -4.36 -13.37 -12.82
N ARG A 13 -3.84 -14.61 -12.87
CA ARG A 13 -4.54 -15.76 -13.44
C ARG A 13 -5.75 -16.19 -12.61
N GLU A 14 -5.63 -16.11 -11.29
CA GLU A 14 -6.69 -16.51 -10.34
C GLU A 14 -7.75 -15.42 -10.13
N GLY A 15 -7.54 -14.21 -10.66
CA GLY A 15 -8.49 -13.12 -10.46
C GLY A 15 -8.48 -12.53 -9.04
N VAL A 16 -7.46 -12.81 -8.24
CA VAL A 16 -7.42 -12.45 -6.81
C VAL A 16 -6.51 -11.25 -6.55
N ARG A 17 -6.72 -10.65 -5.37
CA ARG A 17 -5.90 -9.56 -4.81
C ARG A 17 -5.37 -10.01 -3.46
N ARG A 18 -4.18 -9.58 -3.09
CA ARG A 18 -3.56 -9.93 -1.81
C ARG A 18 -3.06 -8.69 -1.08
N LEU A 19 -3.17 -8.73 0.23
CA LEU A 19 -2.58 -7.76 1.13
C LEU A 19 -1.17 -8.22 1.50
N LEU A 20 -0.18 -7.33 1.36
CA LEU A 20 1.17 -7.51 1.87
C LEU A 20 1.40 -6.51 2.99
N VAL A 21 1.59 -6.98 4.22
CA VAL A 21 1.84 -6.11 5.37
C VAL A 21 3.33 -6.05 5.67
N LEU A 22 3.86 -4.84 5.73
CA LEU A 22 5.23 -4.53 6.15
C LEU A 22 5.12 -3.89 7.53
N SER A 23 5.49 -4.63 8.56
CA SER A 23 5.48 -4.19 9.96
C SER A 23 6.90 -4.21 10.52
N GLY A 24 7.28 -3.13 11.19
CA GLY A 24 8.59 -3.00 11.81
C GLY A 24 9.02 -1.55 11.93
N ASP A 25 10.33 -1.32 11.90
CA ASP A 25 10.93 0.02 11.88
C ASP A 25 10.44 0.85 10.68
N ASP A 26 10.23 2.14 10.91
CA ASP A 26 9.67 3.07 9.93
C ASP A 26 10.56 3.21 8.68
N ALA A 27 11.89 3.25 8.85
CA ALA A 27 12.82 3.35 7.73
C ALA A 27 12.91 2.01 6.99
N TRP A 28 12.90 0.90 7.73
CA TRP A 28 12.89 -0.44 7.15
C TRP A 28 11.65 -0.71 6.30
N THR A 29 10.45 -0.44 6.83
CA THR A 29 9.18 -0.66 6.12
C THR A 29 9.09 0.19 4.84
N LEU A 30 9.53 1.46 4.89
CA LEU A 30 9.63 2.32 3.72
C LEU A 30 10.59 1.75 2.67
N HIS A 31 11.78 1.33 3.09
CA HIS A 31 12.77 0.75 2.19
C HIS A 31 12.25 -0.54 1.54
N GLN A 32 11.58 -1.42 2.29
CA GLN A 32 10.97 -2.63 1.71
C GLN A 32 9.86 -2.28 0.72
N ALA A 33 8.99 -1.33 1.04
CA ALA A 33 7.92 -0.89 0.16
C ALA A 33 8.47 -0.31 -1.16
N GLN A 34 9.54 0.50 -1.10
CA GLN A 34 10.22 1.00 -2.30
C GLN A 34 10.77 -0.14 -3.16
N ARG A 35 11.43 -1.13 -2.55
CA ARG A 35 11.93 -2.31 -3.26
C ARG A 35 10.79 -3.09 -3.93
N VAL A 36 9.67 -3.28 -3.25
CA VAL A 36 8.47 -3.93 -3.78
C VAL A 36 7.92 -3.13 -4.96
N ARG A 37 7.81 -1.80 -4.84
CA ARG A 37 7.36 -0.93 -5.93
C ARG A 37 8.24 -1.05 -7.17
N THR A 38 9.56 -1.07 -7.01
CA THR A 38 10.50 -1.31 -8.12
C THR A 38 10.33 -2.71 -8.73
N ALA A 39 10.14 -3.73 -7.91
CA ALA A 39 9.93 -5.10 -8.40
C ALA A 39 8.62 -5.26 -9.19
N LEU A 40 7.62 -4.43 -8.88
CA LEU A 40 6.33 -4.33 -9.58
C LEU A 40 6.34 -3.26 -10.70
N ALA A 41 7.51 -2.98 -11.28
CA ALA A 41 7.72 -2.06 -12.40
C ALA A 41 7.35 -0.58 -12.15
N GLY A 42 7.18 -0.15 -10.89
CA GLY A 42 6.92 1.25 -10.54
C GLY A 42 5.46 1.68 -10.57
N ASP A 43 4.55 0.82 -11.03
CA ASP A 43 3.13 1.12 -11.31
C ASP A 43 2.21 1.21 -10.07
N GLY A 44 2.78 1.20 -8.87
CA GLY A 44 2.00 1.25 -7.64
C GLY A 44 1.69 2.65 -7.18
N LEU A 45 0.40 2.99 -7.08
CA LEU A 45 -0.07 4.24 -6.48
C LEU A 45 0.33 4.28 -5.00
N TRP A 46 1.09 5.31 -4.62
CA TRP A 46 1.40 5.55 -3.21
C TRP A 46 0.36 6.46 -2.56
N VAL A 47 -0.13 6.07 -1.39
CA VAL A 47 -1.08 6.82 -0.57
C VAL A 47 -0.48 6.98 0.81
N GLY A 48 -0.31 8.22 1.26
CA GLY A 48 0.27 8.47 2.58
C GLY A 48 0.29 9.95 2.97
N PRO A 49 0.72 10.26 4.19
CA PRO A 49 0.81 11.63 4.68
C PRO A 49 2.03 12.38 4.11
N ARG A 50 3.07 11.65 3.68
CA ARG A 50 4.33 12.23 3.20
C ARG A 50 4.46 12.12 1.67
N PRO A 51 4.88 13.19 0.97
CA PRO A 51 5.14 13.16 -0.46
C PRO A 51 6.11 12.06 -0.89
N MET A 52 5.79 11.39 -1.98
CA MET A 52 6.60 10.34 -2.61
C MET A 52 6.66 10.56 -4.13
N PRO A 53 7.64 9.94 -4.83
CA PRO A 53 7.68 9.96 -6.28
C PRO A 53 6.38 9.41 -6.90
N GLU A 54 5.91 10.04 -7.97
CA GLU A 54 4.69 9.68 -8.70
C GLU A 54 4.73 8.24 -9.24
N PRO A 55 3.58 7.52 -9.32
CA PRO A 55 2.25 7.93 -8.87
C PRO A 55 2.10 8.03 -7.33
N TYR A 56 1.66 9.19 -6.84
CA TYR A 56 1.44 9.49 -5.41
C TYR A 56 0.20 10.35 -5.19
N VAL A 57 -0.51 10.10 -4.09
CA VAL A 57 -1.66 10.87 -3.63
C VAL A 57 -1.62 11.00 -2.11
N SER A 58 -1.95 12.17 -1.57
CA SER A 58 -2.10 12.33 -0.13
C SER A 58 -3.35 11.60 0.38
N SER A 59 -3.33 11.10 1.62
CA SER A 59 -4.50 10.44 2.24
C SER A 59 -5.79 11.28 2.11
N ALA A 60 -5.70 12.59 2.34
CA ALA A 60 -6.83 13.52 2.24
C ALA A 60 -7.43 13.64 0.81
N ALA A 61 -6.64 13.38 -0.23
CA ALA A 61 -7.05 13.54 -1.63
C ALA A 61 -7.66 12.26 -2.23
N LEU A 62 -7.78 11.17 -1.45
CA LEU A 62 -8.18 9.87 -1.99
C LEU A 62 -9.58 9.85 -2.62
N LYS A 63 -10.50 10.74 -2.17
CA LYS A 63 -11.84 10.89 -2.77
C LYS A 63 -11.76 11.24 -4.27
N SER A 64 -10.66 11.83 -4.74
CA SER A 64 -10.43 12.14 -6.15
C SER A 64 -10.10 10.92 -7.02
N LEU A 65 -9.90 9.74 -6.40
CA LEU A 65 -9.52 8.51 -7.09
C LEU A 65 -10.69 7.58 -7.39
N LEU A 66 -11.90 7.93 -6.93
CA LEU A 66 -13.11 7.18 -7.23
C LEU A 66 -13.38 7.18 -8.74
N GLY A 67 -13.72 6.01 -9.29
CA GLY A 67 -13.93 5.81 -10.73
C GLY A 67 -12.65 5.47 -11.52
N ARG A 68 -11.50 5.36 -10.85
CA ARG A 68 -10.23 4.90 -11.44
C ARG A 68 -9.86 3.54 -10.88
N GLU A 69 -9.11 2.78 -11.67
CA GLU A 69 -8.53 1.51 -11.24
C GLU A 69 -7.01 1.55 -11.28
N PHE A 70 -6.39 0.87 -10.31
CA PHE A 70 -4.94 0.78 -10.18
C PHE A 70 -4.46 -0.66 -10.12
N GLN A 71 -3.28 -0.92 -10.68
CA GLN A 71 -2.71 -2.26 -10.66
C GLN A 71 -2.13 -2.62 -9.30
N HIS A 72 -1.48 -1.69 -8.60
CA HIS A 72 -0.94 -1.92 -7.26
C HIS A 72 -1.12 -0.64 -6.44
N ALA A 73 -1.15 -0.80 -5.12
CA ALA A 73 -1.18 0.36 -4.23
C ALA A 73 -0.33 0.14 -2.98
N PHE A 74 0.18 1.25 -2.46
CA PHE A 74 0.97 1.33 -1.24
C PHE A 74 0.24 2.28 -0.28
N PHE A 75 -0.13 1.79 0.89
CA PHE A 75 -0.79 2.58 1.93
C PHE A 75 0.16 2.75 3.11
N ASP A 76 0.53 4.00 3.38
CA ASP A 76 1.45 4.34 4.46
C ASP A 76 0.68 4.68 5.74
N ALA A 77 0.58 3.70 6.64
CA ALA A 77 -0.11 3.83 7.92
C ALA A 77 0.84 3.93 9.13
N ARG A 78 2.09 4.37 8.91
CA ARG A 78 3.09 4.46 9.98
C ARG A 78 2.76 5.53 11.03
N GLU A 79 2.04 6.58 10.63
CA GLU A 79 1.69 7.73 11.47
C GLU A 79 0.19 7.78 11.81
N GLY A 80 -0.65 7.03 11.10
CA GLY A 80 -2.09 6.93 11.37
C GLY A 80 -2.78 6.03 10.34
N PHE A 81 -3.96 5.49 10.65
CA PHE A 81 -4.68 4.57 9.76
C PHE A 81 -6.08 5.08 9.42
N ASP A 82 -6.20 5.74 8.27
CA ASP A 82 -7.51 6.10 7.71
C ASP A 82 -8.20 4.88 7.09
N VAL A 83 -9.15 4.32 7.84
CA VAL A 83 -9.94 3.14 7.46
C VAL A 83 -10.75 3.39 6.20
N ALA A 84 -11.31 4.59 6.03
CA ALA A 84 -12.14 4.93 4.88
C ALA A 84 -11.29 5.04 3.62
N ALA A 85 -10.12 5.67 3.71
CA ALA A 85 -9.15 5.73 2.63
C ALA A 85 -8.64 4.33 2.27
N PHE A 86 -8.29 3.52 3.25
CA PHE A 86 -7.84 2.15 3.02
C PHE A 86 -8.89 1.30 2.28
N ALA A 87 -10.15 1.35 2.72
CA ALA A 87 -11.25 0.63 2.08
C ALA A 87 -11.51 1.10 0.64
N ALA A 88 -11.52 2.41 0.41
CA ALA A 88 -11.69 2.98 -0.92
C ALA A 88 -10.55 2.58 -1.86
N LEU A 89 -9.29 2.65 -1.38
CA LEU A 89 -8.12 2.24 -2.15
C LEU A 89 -8.20 0.75 -2.52
N ALA A 90 -8.55 -0.12 -1.57
CA ALA A 90 -8.72 -1.55 -1.82
C ALA A 90 -9.79 -1.83 -2.88
N GLY A 91 -10.86 -1.03 -2.92
CA GLY A 91 -11.92 -1.10 -3.93
C GLY A 91 -11.48 -0.74 -5.35
N THR A 92 -10.41 0.04 -5.52
CA THR A 92 -9.90 0.49 -6.82
C THR A 92 -8.91 -0.49 -7.47
N LEU A 93 -8.55 -1.57 -6.76
CA LEU A 93 -7.52 -2.51 -7.22
C LEU A 93 -8.08 -3.57 -8.17
N ARG A 94 -7.36 -3.78 -9.27
CA ARG A 94 -7.63 -4.81 -10.30
C ARG A 94 -7.31 -6.22 -9.79
N ALA A 95 -7.65 -7.24 -10.58
CA ALA A 95 -7.12 -8.59 -10.35
C ALA A 95 -5.60 -8.62 -10.49
N GLY A 96 -4.92 -9.47 -9.72
CA GLY A 96 -3.46 -9.53 -9.69
C GLY A 96 -2.79 -8.43 -8.85
N SER A 97 -3.58 -7.61 -8.15
CA SER A 97 -3.05 -6.48 -7.39
C SER A 97 -2.53 -6.85 -6.01
N TRP A 98 -1.40 -6.23 -5.66
CA TRP A 98 -0.94 -6.06 -4.29
C TRP A 98 -1.49 -4.76 -3.71
N LEU A 99 -2.07 -4.87 -2.51
CA LEU A 99 -2.20 -3.75 -1.58
C LEU A 99 -1.08 -3.90 -0.55
N VAL A 100 -0.09 -3.02 -0.60
CA VAL A 100 1.05 -3.04 0.32
C VAL A 100 0.76 -2.07 1.45
N LEU A 101 0.64 -2.57 2.67
CA LEU A 101 0.37 -1.77 3.86
C LEU A 101 1.65 -1.63 4.68
N LEU A 102 2.10 -0.39 4.90
CA LEU A 102 3.20 -0.09 5.80
C LEU A 102 2.62 0.25 7.17
N THR A 103 3.10 -0.43 8.20
CA THR A 103 2.63 -0.27 9.58
C THR A 103 3.83 -0.15 10.51
N PRO A 104 3.66 0.46 11.69
CA PRO A 104 4.63 0.31 12.78
C PRO A 104 4.86 -1.16 13.13
N ASP A 105 5.89 -1.42 13.93
CA ASP A 105 6.07 -2.72 14.58
C ASP A 105 4.78 -3.13 15.31
N PHE A 106 4.25 -4.33 15.02
CA PHE A 106 2.98 -4.81 15.59
C PHE A 106 2.95 -4.84 17.12
N ALA A 107 4.08 -5.07 17.78
CA ALA A 107 4.14 -5.04 19.24
C ALA A 107 3.99 -3.61 19.79
N GLN A 108 4.37 -2.60 19.01
CA GLN A 108 4.32 -1.19 19.39
C GLN A 108 3.09 -0.47 18.84
N TRP A 109 2.49 -0.98 17.76
CA TRP A 109 1.42 -0.32 17.03
C TRP A 109 0.23 0.05 17.91
N PRO A 110 -0.30 -0.81 18.81
CA PRO A 110 -1.42 -0.44 19.69
C PRO A 110 -1.12 0.72 20.64
N ALA A 111 0.16 0.99 20.92
CA ALA A 111 0.59 2.06 21.82
C ALA A 111 0.97 3.35 21.08
N ARG A 112 1.00 3.35 19.74
CA ARG A 112 1.29 4.55 18.97
C ARG A 112 0.02 5.41 18.82
N PRO A 113 0.13 6.74 19.00
CA PRO A 113 -0.98 7.64 18.69
C PRO A 113 -1.39 7.48 17.22
N ASP A 114 -2.70 7.42 16.97
CA ASP A 114 -3.23 7.45 15.63
C ASP A 114 -3.46 8.91 15.21
N ALA A 115 -2.64 9.41 14.27
CA ALA A 115 -2.74 10.79 13.81
C ALA A 115 -3.97 11.08 12.92
N ASP A 116 -4.82 10.07 12.67
CA ASP A 116 -6.12 10.24 11.98
C ASP A 116 -7.31 10.46 12.94
N SER A 117 -7.06 10.49 14.25
CA SER A 117 -8.09 10.77 15.28
C SER A 117 -8.25 12.24 15.62
#